data_AF-W6TW24-F1
#
_entry.id   AF-W6TW24-F1
#
_cell.length_a   1.000
_cell.length_b   1.000
_cell.length_c   1.000
_cell.angle_alpha   90.00
_cell.angle_beta   90.00
_cell.angle_gamma   90.00
#
_symmetry.space_group_name_H-M   'P 1'
#
loop_
_entity.id
_entity.type
_entity.pdbx_description
1 polymer ?
#
loop_
_entity_poly.entity_id
_entity_poly.type
_entity_poly.pdbx_seq_one_letter_code
_entity_poly.pdbx_strand_id
1 'polypeptide(L)'
;MEVFVSFGDMITGTLGIKADTKKSDIGVYFIKISEIMKVVKGKLGEILEQNGNYEKVKSKVEEFIEQIGKIEEGAKEAASGASGSELIGNAVKDQEAVPADAASINSLVKGIKGIVGVVLKKDEGNAEATKTGDTEQKSIGKLFSSKKDTDGTEAQAAALGVTIGAVSGADIFASYCQVWGGY
;
A
#
# COMPACT_ATOMS: atom_id res chain seq x y z
N MET A 1 -24.37 -3.78 -15.34
CA MET A 1 -24.42 -4.17 -13.91
C MET A 1 -23.22 -5.03 -13.50
N GLU A 2 -22.71 -5.91 -14.37
CA GLU A 2 -21.56 -6.77 -14.04
C GLU A 2 -20.29 -6.05 -13.58
N VAL A 3 -20.02 -4.84 -14.09
CA VAL A 3 -18.87 -4.03 -13.63
C VAL A 3 -18.94 -3.76 -12.12
N PHE A 4 -20.13 -3.44 -11.61
CA PHE A 4 -20.35 -3.17 -10.19
C PHE A 4 -20.36 -4.44 -9.35
N VAL A 5 -20.71 -5.60 -9.93
CA VAL A 5 -20.58 -6.91 -9.26
C VAL A 5 -19.10 -7.25 -9.05
N SER A 6 -18.26 -7.05 -10.08
CA SER A 6 -16.80 -7.25 -9.96
C SER A 6 -16.16 -6.36 -8.88
N PHE A 7 -16.66 -5.14 -8.69
CA PHE A 7 -16.25 -4.30 -7.54
C PHE A 7 -16.77 -4.82 -6.20
N GLY A 8 -18.00 -5.34 -6.14
CA GLY A 8 -18.57 -5.92 -4.92
C GLY A 8 -17.78 -7.14 -4.43
N ASP A 9 -17.42 -8.04 -5.35
CA ASP A 9 -16.63 -9.23 -5.05
C ASP A 9 -15.25 -8.84 -4.47
N MET A 10 -14.63 -7.76 -4.96
CA MET A 10 -13.38 -7.22 -4.43
C MET A 10 -13.45 -6.83 -2.95
N ILE A 11 -14.55 -6.17 -2.53
CA ILE A 11 -14.71 -5.66 -1.15
C ILE A 11 -14.87 -6.80 -0.14
N THR A 12 -15.40 -7.95 -0.57
CA THR A 12 -15.55 -9.12 0.31
C THR A 12 -14.24 -9.86 0.58
N GLY A 13 -13.21 -9.66 -0.25
CA GLY A 13 -11.88 -10.23 -0.09
C GLY A 13 -10.95 -9.38 0.77
N THR A 14 -11.37 -9.04 2.00
CA THR A 14 -10.53 -8.23 2.89
C THR A 14 -9.21 -8.94 3.21
N LEU A 15 -8.11 -8.18 3.19
CA LEU A 15 -6.79 -8.69 3.54
C LEU A 15 -6.75 -8.99 5.04
N GLY A 16 -7.02 -10.25 5.39
CA GLY A 16 -6.90 -10.73 6.77
C GLY A 16 -5.45 -10.98 7.14
N ILE A 17 -4.77 -9.95 7.67
CA ILE A 17 -3.40 -10.08 8.18
C ILE A 17 -3.43 -10.89 9.49
N LYS A 18 -2.61 -11.93 9.56
CA LYS A 18 -2.41 -12.82 10.70
C LYS A 18 -0.91 -12.94 10.99
N ALA A 19 -0.57 -13.58 12.11
CA ALA A 19 0.83 -13.77 12.50
C ALA A 19 1.64 -14.62 11.49
N ASP A 20 0.99 -15.48 10.73
CA ASP A 20 1.58 -16.33 9.70
C ASP A 20 1.51 -15.74 8.28
N THR A 21 1.04 -14.48 8.13
CA THR A 21 1.00 -13.80 6.83
C THR A 21 2.41 -13.50 6.33
N LYS A 22 2.70 -13.94 5.11
CA LYS A 22 3.97 -13.69 4.43
C LYS A 22 3.92 -12.37 3.67
N LYS A 23 5.10 -11.79 3.40
CA LYS A 23 5.20 -10.64 2.50
C LYS A 23 4.62 -10.97 1.12
N SER A 24 4.84 -12.19 0.62
CA SER A 24 4.26 -12.67 -0.65
C SER A 24 2.73 -12.65 -0.68
N ASP A 25 2.06 -12.81 0.46
CA ASP A 25 0.60 -12.74 0.52
C ASP A 25 0.11 -11.31 0.26
N ILE A 26 0.90 -10.31 0.64
CA ILE A 26 0.67 -8.89 0.29
C ILE A 26 0.86 -8.69 -1.21
N GLY A 27 1.89 -9.29 -1.81
CA GLY A 27 2.09 -9.28 -3.26
C GLY A 27 0.89 -9.87 -4.00
N VAL A 28 0.37 -11.02 -3.54
CA VAL A 28 -0.83 -11.66 -4.10
C VAL A 28 -2.06 -10.76 -3.98
N TYR A 29 -2.21 -10.04 -2.87
CA TYR A 29 -3.30 -9.09 -2.70
C TYR A 29 -3.25 -7.96 -3.74
N PHE A 30 -2.08 -7.37 -3.97
CA PHE A 30 -1.92 -6.35 -5.00
C PHE A 30 -2.11 -6.88 -6.42
N ILE A 31 -1.68 -8.13 -6.71
CA ILE A 31 -1.96 -8.78 -8.00
C ILE A 31 -3.48 -8.88 -8.23
N LYS A 32 -4.24 -9.32 -7.23
CA LYS A 32 -5.71 -9.39 -7.32
C LYS A 32 -6.33 -8.04 -7.61
N ILE A 33 -5.85 -6.96 -6.96
CA ILE A 33 -6.30 -5.59 -7.26
C ILE A 33 -6.02 -5.28 -8.73
N SER A 34 -4.80 -5.51 -9.21
CA SER A 34 -4.41 -5.25 -10.61
C SER A 34 -5.30 -6.01 -11.60
N GLU A 35 -5.54 -7.31 -11.37
CA GLU A 35 -6.40 -8.14 -12.22
C GLU A 35 -7.84 -7.64 -12.26
N ILE A 36 -8.41 -7.26 -11.11
CA ILE A 36 -9.77 -6.72 -11.03
C ILE A 36 -9.86 -5.39 -11.79
N MET A 37 -8.91 -4.49 -11.57
CA MET A 37 -8.86 -3.20 -12.29
C MET A 37 -8.79 -3.41 -13.80
N LYS A 38 -7.97 -4.38 -14.26
CA LYS A 38 -7.88 -4.76 -15.67
C LYS A 38 -9.22 -5.26 -16.24
N VAL A 39 -9.92 -6.12 -15.51
CA VAL A 39 -11.25 -6.64 -15.91
C VAL A 39 -12.27 -5.49 -15.99
N VAL A 40 -12.33 -4.64 -14.97
CA VAL A 40 -13.22 -3.48 -14.94
C VAL A 40 -12.95 -2.54 -16.12
N LYS A 41 -11.66 -2.23 -16.36
CA LYS A 41 -11.22 -1.39 -17.47
C LYS A 41 -11.68 -1.94 -18.82
N GLY A 42 -11.52 -3.25 -19.04
CA GLY A 42 -12.00 -3.92 -20.26
C GLY A 42 -13.51 -3.79 -20.45
N LYS A 43 -14.29 -4.13 -19.40
CA LYS A 43 -15.76 -4.02 -19.45
C LYS A 43 -16.25 -2.58 -19.68
N LEU A 44 -15.58 -1.58 -19.11
CA LEU A 44 -15.91 -0.17 -19.36
C LEU A 44 -15.59 0.25 -20.80
N GLY A 45 -14.50 -0.27 -21.38
CA GLY A 45 -14.16 -0.09 -22.79
C GLY A 45 -15.25 -0.62 -23.73
N GLU A 46 -15.73 -1.85 -23.47
CA GLU A 46 -16.84 -2.44 -24.24
C GLU A 46 -18.12 -1.61 -24.15
N ILE A 47 -18.45 -1.11 -22.95
CA ILE A 47 -19.61 -0.23 -22.75
C ILE A 47 -19.47 1.06 -23.57
N LEU A 48 -18.28 1.65 -23.63
CA LEU A 48 -17.99 2.85 -24.42
C LEU A 48 -18.18 2.60 -25.92
N GLU A 49 -17.71 1.47 -26.43
CA GLU A 49 -17.86 1.11 -27.85
C GLU A 49 -19.35 0.92 -28.22
N GLN A 50 -20.13 0.29 -27.33
CA GLN A 50 -21.54 -0.01 -27.58
C GLN A 50 -22.49 1.18 -27.33
N ASN A 51 -22.17 2.06 -26.38
CA ASN A 51 -23.08 3.10 -25.88
C ASN A 51 -22.51 4.52 -25.95
N GLY A 52 -21.37 4.72 -26.64
CA GLY A 52 -20.61 5.98 -26.70
C GLY A 52 -21.27 7.15 -27.41
N ASN A 53 -22.57 7.10 -27.69
CA ASN A 53 -23.33 8.12 -28.42
C ASN A 53 -23.58 9.40 -27.60
N TYR A 54 -23.29 9.38 -26.29
CA TYR A 54 -23.44 10.52 -25.39
C TYR A 54 -22.08 11.07 -25.00
N GLU A 55 -21.66 12.16 -25.66
CA GLU A 55 -20.32 12.76 -25.53
C GLU A 55 -19.89 13.04 -24.08
N LYS A 56 -20.79 13.61 -23.25
CA LYS A 56 -20.50 13.89 -21.83
C LYS A 56 -20.27 12.62 -21.00
N VAL A 57 -21.04 11.57 -21.25
CA VAL A 57 -20.91 10.29 -20.55
C VAL A 57 -19.64 9.59 -21.01
N LYS A 58 -19.39 9.60 -22.32
CA LYS A 58 -18.18 9.02 -22.92
C LYS A 58 -16.92 9.62 -22.30
N SER A 59 -16.80 10.95 -22.28
CA SER A 59 -15.64 11.64 -21.70
C SER A 59 -15.41 11.26 -20.24
N LYS A 60 -16.46 11.17 -19.42
CA LYS A 60 -16.33 10.79 -18.00
C LYS A 60 -15.92 9.33 -17.81
N VAL A 61 -16.37 8.43 -18.68
CA VAL A 61 -15.97 7.01 -18.61
C VAL A 61 -14.53 6.84 -19.10
N GLU A 62 -14.09 7.59 -20.11
CA GLU A 62 -12.69 7.62 -20.55
C GLU A 62 -11.74 8.12 -19.45
N GLU A 63 -12.10 9.23 -18.78
CA GLU A 63 -11.37 9.73 -17.59
C GLU A 63 -11.29 8.66 -16.48
N PHE A 64 -12.39 7.96 -16.21
CA PHE A 64 -12.43 6.93 -15.19
C PHE A 64 -11.59 5.69 -15.56
N ILE A 65 -11.57 5.30 -16.83
CA ILE A 65 -10.71 4.23 -17.36
C ILE A 65 -9.22 4.57 -17.18
N GLU A 66 -8.84 5.83 -17.38
CA GLU A 66 -7.47 6.29 -17.14
C GLU A 66 -7.09 6.17 -15.66
N GLN A 67 -7.99 6.58 -14.76
CA GLN A 67 -7.79 6.46 -13.31
C GLN A 67 -7.65 5.00 -12.88
N ILE A 68 -8.51 4.11 -13.38
CA ILE A 68 -8.41 2.66 -13.13
C ILE A 68 -7.08 2.10 -13.63
N GLY A 69 -6.62 2.55 -14.80
CA GLY A 69 -5.31 2.14 -15.35
C GLY A 69 -4.14 2.49 -14.44
N LYS A 70 -4.16 3.67 -13.80
CA LYS A 70 -3.13 4.07 -12.83
C LYS A 70 -3.15 3.19 -11.58
N ILE A 71 -4.33 2.78 -11.11
CA ILE A 71 -4.47 1.85 -9.97
C ILE A 71 -3.98 0.45 -10.37
N GLU A 72 -4.31 -0.03 -11.57
CA GLU A 72 -3.84 -1.31 -12.12
C GLU A 72 -2.31 -1.38 -12.14
N GLU A 73 -1.66 -0.36 -12.71
CA GLU A 73 -0.20 -0.26 -12.81
C GLU A 73 0.45 -0.11 -11.44
N GLY A 74 -0.09 0.77 -10.58
CA GLY A 74 0.40 0.96 -9.22
C GLY A 74 0.32 -0.32 -8.39
N ALA A 75 -0.77 -1.08 -8.51
CA ALA A 75 -0.90 -2.37 -7.83
C ALA A 75 0.10 -3.41 -8.35
N LYS A 76 0.32 -3.46 -9.67
CA LYS A 76 1.33 -4.36 -10.25
C LYS A 76 2.75 -4.03 -9.76
N GLU A 77 3.10 -2.75 -9.67
CA GLU A 77 4.38 -2.29 -9.14
C GLU A 77 4.50 -2.55 -7.62
N ALA A 78 3.42 -2.36 -6.86
CA ALA A 78 3.42 -2.67 -5.43
C ALA A 78 3.63 -4.17 -5.17
N ALA A 79 3.02 -5.01 -6.01
CA ALA A 79 3.15 -6.46 -5.91
C ALA A 79 4.60 -6.95 -6.12
N SER A 80 5.34 -6.36 -7.05
CA SER A 80 6.74 -6.77 -7.32
C SER A 80 7.65 -6.53 -6.11
N GLY A 81 7.37 -5.47 -5.35
CA GLY A 81 8.08 -5.14 -4.10
C GLY A 81 7.68 -6.00 -2.88
N ALA A 82 6.60 -6.78 -2.98
CA ALA A 82 6.06 -7.60 -1.89
C ALA A 82 6.16 -9.11 -2.21
N SER A 83 7.30 -9.56 -2.71
CA SER A 83 7.53 -10.96 -3.13
C SER A 83 8.25 -11.84 -2.09
N GLY A 84 8.65 -11.26 -0.96
CA GLY A 84 9.41 -11.95 0.09
C GLY A 84 8.68 -13.13 0.72
N SER A 85 9.43 -14.17 1.09
CA SER A 85 8.86 -15.40 1.66
C SER A 85 8.65 -15.32 3.18
N GLU A 86 9.30 -14.33 3.82
CA GLU A 86 9.30 -14.16 5.27
C GLU A 86 7.95 -13.65 5.76
N LEU A 87 7.67 -13.91 7.03
CA LEU A 87 6.52 -13.36 7.72
C LEU A 87 6.59 -11.83 7.80
N ILE A 88 5.43 -11.20 7.82
CA ILE A 88 5.32 -9.79 8.22
C ILE A 88 5.66 -9.73 9.72
N GLY A 89 6.61 -8.88 10.09
CA GLY A 89 7.10 -8.80 11.47
C GLY A 89 7.96 -10.00 11.90
N ASN A 90 8.77 -10.57 10.99
CA ASN A 90 9.69 -11.69 11.25
C ASN A 90 10.91 -11.32 12.14
N ALA A 91 10.69 -10.60 13.24
CA ALA A 91 11.75 -10.28 14.19
C ALA A 91 12.12 -11.54 15.01
N VAL A 92 13.40 -11.88 15.05
CA VAL A 92 13.93 -13.03 15.79
C VAL A 92 14.98 -12.54 16.77
N LYS A 93 14.89 -12.98 18.02
CA LYS A 93 15.86 -12.62 19.05
C LYS A 93 17.24 -13.19 18.69
N ASP A 94 18.29 -12.40 18.94
CA ASP A 94 19.69 -12.79 18.78
C ASP A 94 20.12 -13.13 17.34
N GLN A 95 19.28 -12.85 16.34
CA GLN A 95 19.60 -12.99 14.92
C GLN A 95 20.32 -11.75 14.38
N GLU A 96 21.25 -11.93 13.44
CA GLU A 96 21.87 -10.81 12.73
C GLU A 96 20.83 -10.07 11.87
N ALA A 97 20.85 -8.73 11.96
CA ALA A 97 20.00 -7.89 11.15
C ALA A 97 20.38 -8.01 9.68
N VAL A 98 19.40 -8.38 8.85
CA VAL A 98 19.54 -8.39 7.39
C VAL A 98 18.90 -7.12 6.85
N PRO A 99 19.63 -6.29 6.08
CA PRO A 99 19.05 -5.12 5.43
C PRO A 99 17.89 -5.52 4.52
N ALA A 100 16.84 -4.70 4.50
CA ALA A 100 15.77 -4.86 3.52
C ALA A 100 16.33 -4.64 2.10
N ASP A 101 15.79 -5.38 1.13
CA ASP A 101 16.10 -5.14 -0.28
C ASP A 101 15.54 -3.78 -0.72
N ALA A 102 16.45 -2.84 -1.01
CA ALA A 102 16.09 -1.50 -1.40
C ALA A 102 15.24 -1.47 -2.69
N ALA A 103 15.49 -2.39 -3.63
CA ALA A 103 14.70 -2.45 -4.86
C ALA A 103 13.25 -2.83 -4.55
N SER A 104 13.04 -3.85 -3.72
CA SER A 104 11.71 -4.26 -3.26
C SER A 104 10.97 -3.14 -2.54
N ILE A 105 11.63 -2.42 -1.61
CA ILE A 105 11.02 -1.29 -0.89
C ILE A 105 10.63 -0.17 -1.86
N ASN A 106 11.50 0.18 -2.80
CA ASN A 106 11.24 1.25 -3.76
C ASN A 106 10.04 0.94 -4.65
N SER A 107 9.95 -0.30 -5.16
CA SER A 107 8.80 -0.74 -5.96
C SER A 107 7.51 -0.74 -5.14
N LEU A 108 7.53 -1.25 -3.91
CA LEU A 108 6.36 -1.24 -3.04
C LEU A 108 5.84 0.19 -2.79
N VAL A 109 6.72 1.10 -2.39
CA VAL A 109 6.35 2.48 -2.09
C VAL A 109 5.91 3.23 -3.34
N LYS A 110 6.58 3.03 -4.47
CA LYS A 110 6.21 3.65 -5.76
C LYS A 110 4.83 3.18 -6.24
N GLY A 111 4.56 1.88 -6.13
CA GLY A 111 3.26 1.31 -6.48
C GLY A 111 2.13 1.86 -5.61
N ILE A 112 2.33 1.90 -4.28
CA ILE A 112 1.36 2.49 -3.33
C ILE A 112 1.14 3.97 -3.66
N LYS A 113 2.19 4.75 -3.93
CA LYS A 113 2.07 6.16 -4.33
C LYS A 113 1.23 6.34 -5.60
N GLY A 114 1.40 5.46 -6.58
CA GLY A 114 0.60 5.45 -7.81
C GLY A 114 -0.90 5.24 -7.55
N ILE A 115 -1.24 4.33 -6.64
CA ILE A 115 -2.63 4.08 -6.23
C ILE A 115 -3.17 5.27 -5.42
N VAL A 116 -2.42 5.69 -4.39
CA VAL A 116 -2.77 6.77 -3.46
C VAL A 116 -3.03 8.09 -4.19
N GLY A 117 -2.20 8.43 -5.18
CA GLY A 117 -2.38 9.65 -5.97
C GLY A 117 -3.69 9.70 -6.77
N VAL A 118 -4.38 8.56 -6.93
CA VAL A 118 -5.71 8.49 -7.55
C VAL A 118 -6.82 8.47 -6.50
N VAL A 119 -6.63 7.75 -5.39
CA VAL A 119 -7.72 7.44 -4.44
C VAL A 119 -7.84 8.43 -3.28
N LEU A 120 -6.73 9.03 -2.84
CA LEU A 120 -6.72 9.97 -1.71
C LEU A 120 -6.91 11.40 -2.20
N LYS A 121 -7.84 12.12 -1.57
CA LYS A 121 -8.04 13.54 -1.85
C LYS A 121 -6.92 14.36 -1.21
N LYS A 122 -6.72 15.59 -1.72
CA LYS A 122 -5.62 16.48 -1.29
C LYS A 122 -5.60 16.77 0.22
N ASP A 123 -6.75 16.74 0.88
CA ASP A 123 -6.91 17.05 2.31
C ASP A 123 -7.23 15.79 3.14
N GLU A 124 -7.03 14.60 2.57
CA GLU A 124 -7.32 13.32 3.24
C GLU A 124 -6.03 12.71 3.78
N GLY A 125 -5.91 12.69 5.12
CA GLY A 125 -4.71 12.25 5.84
C GLY A 125 -3.70 13.39 6.08
N ASN A 126 -2.85 13.20 7.08
CA ASN A 126 -1.77 14.10 7.44
C ASN A 126 -0.47 13.29 7.55
N ALA A 127 0.47 13.56 6.64
CA ALA A 127 1.76 12.88 6.58
C ALA A 127 2.66 13.17 7.80
N GLU A 128 2.38 14.25 8.53
CA GLU A 128 3.07 14.64 9.77
C GLU A 128 2.30 14.19 11.03
N ALA A 129 1.22 13.41 10.88
CA ALA A 129 0.47 12.92 12.02
C ALA A 129 1.36 12.06 12.93
N THR A 130 1.50 12.50 14.17
CA THR A 130 2.15 11.73 15.24
C THR A 130 1.49 12.11 16.56
N LYS A 131 1.41 11.17 17.49
CA LYS A 131 1.05 11.43 18.90
C LYS A 131 2.17 11.10 19.87
N THR A 132 3.31 10.65 19.35
CA THR A 132 4.53 10.35 20.11
C THR A 132 5.59 11.41 19.84
N GLY A 133 6.45 11.69 20.83
CA GLY A 133 7.51 12.69 20.71
C GLY A 133 8.77 12.17 20.01
N ASP A 134 9.73 13.08 19.81
CA ASP A 134 11.04 12.79 19.19
C ASP A 134 11.79 11.65 19.89
N THR A 135 11.66 11.54 21.20
CA THR A 135 12.35 10.53 22.01
C THR A 135 11.87 9.12 21.65
N GLU A 136 10.55 8.91 21.59
CA GLU A 136 9.95 7.65 21.19
C GLU A 136 10.27 7.33 19.73
N GLN A 137 10.15 8.30 18.82
CA GLN A 137 10.45 8.12 17.40
C GLN A 137 11.91 7.72 17.15
N LYS A 138 12.88 8.39 17.80
CA LYS A 138 14.30 8.02 17.73
C LYS A 138 14.57 6.64 18.34
N SER A 139 13.82 6.28 19.38
CA SER A 139 13.92 4.95 20.00
C SER A 139 13.43 3.85 19.08
N ILE A 140 12.34 4.06 18.32
CA ILE A 140 11.81 3.11 17.34
C ILE A 140 12.84 2.80 16.24
N GLY A 141 13.63 3.79 15.82
CA GLY A 141 14.71 3.59 14.84
C GLY A 141 15.71 2.49 15.23
N LYS A 142 15.83 2.18 16.53
CA LYS A 142 16.68 1.09 17.03
C LYS A 142 16.18 -0.30 16.62
N LEU A 143 14.91 -0.46 16.23
CA LEU A 143 14.41 -1.71 15.63
C LEU A 143 15.08 -2.05 14.30
N PHE A 144 15.68 -1.07 13.63
CA PHE A 144 16.38 -1.23 12.36
C PHE A 144 17.91 -1.24 12.53
N SER A 145 18.41 -1.28 13.77
CA SER A 145 19.85 -1.24 14.04
C SER A 145 20.49 -2.62 13.87
N SER A 146 21.77 -2.63 13.50
CA SER A 146 22.58 -3.85 13.45
C SER A 146 23.29 -4.16 14.76
N LYS A 147 22.99 -3.42 15.85
CA LYS A 147 23.67 -3.59 17.15
C LYS A 147 22.99 -4.69 17.95
N LYS A 148 23.76 -5.70 18.30
CA LYS A 148 23.31 -6.79 19.15
C LYS A 148 23.09 -6.32 20.60
N ASP A 149 22.12 -6.91 21.29
CA ASP A 149 21.87 -6.88 22.75
C ASP A 149 21.38 -5.56 23.40
N THR A 150 21.52 -4.39 22.76
CA THR A 150 21.03 -3.11 23.34
C THR A 150 19.86 -2.46 22.57
N ASP A 151 19.64 -2.90 21.34
CA ASP A 151 18.60 -2.41 20.43
C ASP A 151 17.67 -3.59 20.06
N GLY A 152 16.47 -3.30 19.54
CA GLY A 152 15.44 -4.33 19.26
C GLY A 152 14.63 -4.79 20.48
N THR A 153 14.55 -4.02 21.56
CA THR A 153 13.91 -4.46 22.83
C THR A 153 12.39 -4.34 22.82
N GLU A 154 11.72 -5.01 23.76
CA GLU A 154 10.26 -4.91 23.97
C GLU A 154 9.79 -3.47 24.15
N ALA A 155 10.59 -2.62 24.80
CA ALA A 155 10.25 -1.21 24.99
C ALA A 155 10.15 -0.45 23.66
N GLN A 156 11.00 -0.79 22.68
CA GLN A 156 10.98 -0.17 21.35
C GLN A 156 9.84 -0.72 20.50
N ALA A 157 9.55 -2.02 20.60
CA ALA A 157 8.38 -2.63 19.98
C ALA A 157 7.06 -2.03 20.54
N ALA A 158 6.99 -1.79 21.85
CA ALA A 158 5.86 -1.14 22.49
C ALA A 158 5.69 0.32 22.01
N ALA A 159 6.79 1.07 21.92
CA ALA A 159 6.76 2.43 21.37
C ALA A 159 6.26 2.45 19.91
N LEU A 160 6.73 1.51 19.06
CA LEU A 160 6.25 1.36 17.69
C LEU A 160 4.74 1.11 17.63
N GLY A 161 4.24 0.20 18.48
CA GLY A 161 2.80 -0.10 18.57
C GLY A 161 1.96 1.12 18.94
N VAL A 162 2.44 1.95 19.87
CA VAL A 162 1.78 3.21 20.24
C VAL A 162 1.79 4.21 19.09
N THR A 163 2.92 4.37 18.39
CA THR A 163 3.03 5.31 17.26
C THR A 163 2.13 4.90 16.09
N ILE A 164 2.11 3.61 15.71
CA ILE A 164 1.23 3.13 14.63
C ILE A 164 -0.25 3.17 15.03
N GLY A 165 -0.58 2.82 16.27
CA GLY A 165 -1.96 2.88 16.76
C GLY A 165 -2.50 4.30 16.93
N ALA A 166 -1.63 5.31 16.92
CA ALA A 166 -1.99 6.72 17.08
C ALA A 166 -2.44 7.40 15.77
N VAL A 167 -2.07 6.85 14.62
CA VAL A 167 -2.29 7.42 13.28
C VAL A 167 -3.35 6.63 12.50
N SER A 168 -4.02 7.27 11.55
CA SER A 168 -4.96 6.60 10.66
C SER A 168 -4.26 5.96 9.45
N GLY A 169 -4.95 5.06 8.75
CA GLY A 169 -4.45 4.51 7.48
C GLY A 169 -4.21 5.59 6.40
N ALA A 170 -5.03 6.63 6.37
CA ALA A 170 -4.86 7.77 5.46
C ALA A 170 -3.58 8.57 5.81
N ASP A 171 -3.28 8.75 7.09
CA ASP A 171 -2.03 9.40 7.52
C ASP A 171 -0.80 8.59 7.09
N ILE A 172 -0.85 7.26 7.28
CA ILE A 172 0.21 6.34 6.82
C ILE A 172 0.39 6.46 5.30
N PHE A 173 -0.70 6.44 4.54
CA PHE A 173 -0.62 6.56 3.07
C PHE A 173 -0.13 7.94 2.60
N ALA A 174 -0.53 9.02 3.27
CA ALA A 174 -0.02 10.36 3.00
C ALA A 174 1.49 10.45 3.23
N SER A 175 2.01 9.77 4.27
CA SER A 175 3.45 9.76 4.58
C SER A 175 4.30 9.16 3.44
N TYR A 176 3.84 8.09 2.79
CA TYR A 176 4.55 7.48 1.66
C TYR A 176 4.70 8.44 0.47
N CYS A 177 3.72 9.31 0.26
CA CYS A 177 3.76 10.30 -0.82
C CYS A 177 4.76 11.43 -0.56
N GLN A 178 4.97 11.83 0.70
CA GLN A 178 5.90 12.89 1.09
C GLN A 178 7.36 12.42 1.08
N VAL A 179 7.64 11.22 1.60
CA VAL A 179 9.01 10.69 1.76
C VAL A 179 9.74 10.51 0.42
N TRP A 180 9.02 10.26 -0.68
CA TRP A 180 9.58 10.02 -2.02
C TRP A 180 9.23 11.11 -3.04
N GLY A 181 8.98 12.35 -2.58
CA GLY A 181 8.73 13.52 -3.43
C GLY A 181 9.98 14.30 -3.84
N GLY A 182 11.17 13.88 -3.38
CA GLY A 182 12.42 14.67 -3.47
C GLY A 182 13.58 14.05 -4.24
N TYR A 183 13.35 13.01 -5.05
CA TYR A 183 14.38 12.41 -5.91
C TYR A 183 13.91 12.32 -7.37
#